data_AF-A0A6P0YT75-F1
#
_entry.id   AF-A0A6P0YT75-F1
#
_cell.length_a   1.000
_cell.length_b   1.000
_cell.length_c   1.000
_cell.angle_alpha   90.00
_cell.angle_beta   90.00
_cell.angle_gamma   90.00
#
_symmetry.space_group_name_H-M   'P 1'
#
loop_
_entity.id
_entity.type
_entity.pdbx_description
1 polymer ?
#
loop_
_entity_poly.entity_id
_entity_poly.type
_entity_poly.pdbx_seq_one_letter_code
_entity_poly.pdbx_strand_id
1 'polypeptide(L)'
;ALNILSTGVMVQLGKVYGNRMVDVAVTNNKLHDRALRILQELTSLSRQECSHLLERSGRQVKLALLMHWTGLNRQEGEYLLSQYQGSLRAAVGSCK
;
A
#
# COMPACT_ATOMS: atom_id res chain seq x y z
N ALA A 1 -25.25 -3.52 16.01
CA ALA A 1 -24.53 -3.48 14.71
C ALA A 1 -23.42 -2.44 14.78
N LEU A 2 -22.29 -2.77 15.43
CA LEU A 2 -21.34 -1.80 15.98
C LEU A 2 -19.97 -1.79 15.28
N ASN A 3 -19.91 -2.03 13.96
CA ASN A 3 -18.63 -2.09 13.22
C ASN A 3 -18.55 -1.17 11.99
N ILE A 4 -19.61 -0.40 11.67
CA ILE A 4 -19.71 0.30 10.37
C ILE A 4 -19.26 1.76 10.44
N LEU A 5 -19.38 2.42 11.61
CA LEU A 5 -19.14 3.87 11.72
C LEU A 5 -17.68 4.27 12.01
N SER A 6 -16.77 3.33 12.24
CA SER A 6 -15.37 3.66 12.60
C SER A 6 -14.41 3.69 11.41
N THR A 7 -14.88 3.41 10.19
CA THR A 7 -14.06 3.41 8.97
C THR A 7 -13.92 4.79 8.32
N GLY A 8 -14.76 5.76 8.70
CA GLY A 8 -14.75 7.10 8.07
C GLY A 8 -13.64 8.02 8.57
N VAL A 9 -13.24 7.90 9.84
CA VAL A 9 -12.35 8.88 10.49
C VAL A 9 -10.87 8.45 10.41
N MET A 10 -10.57 7.15 10.30
CA MET A 10 -9.18 6.66 10.19
C MET A 10 -8.57 6.85 8.78
N VAL A 11 -9.40 7.19 7.79
CA VAL A 11 -9.01 7.56 6.42
C VAL A 11 -8.23 8.90 6.38
N GLN A 12 -8.27 9.69 7.46
CA GLN A 12 -7.67 11.02 7.50
C GLN A 12 -6.17 11.07 7.84
N LEU A 13 -5.53 9.97 8.29
CA LEU A 13 -4.18 10.04 8.86
C LEU A 13 -3.07 9.28 8.09
N GLY A 14 -3.31 8.84 6.85
CA GLY A 14 -2.24 8.34 5.97
C GLY A 14 -1.59 7.01 6.38
N LYS A 15 -1.93 6.47 7.56
CA LYS A 15 -1.48 5.15 8.06
C LYS A 15 -2.36 3.99 7.60
N VAL A 16 -3.54 4.26 7.04
CA VAL A 16 -4.53 3.26 6.63
C VAL A 16 -5.12 3.68 5.27
N TYR A 17 -5.01 2.83 4.25
CA TYR A 17 -5.77 2.98 3.01
C TYR A 17 -7.08 2.17 3.19
N GLY A 18 -8.16 2.85 3.60
CA GLY A 18 -9.43 2.21 3.97
C GLY A 18 -9.43 1.59 5.38
N ASN A 19 -9.84 0.31 5.48
CA ASN A 19 -9.96 -0.51 6.70
C ASN A 19 -8.82 -1.56 6.85
N ARG A 20 -7.75 -1.45 6.07
CA ARG A 20 -6.66 -2.45 6.04
C ARG A 20 -5.34 -1.81 6.45
N MET A 21 -4.70 -2.41 7.47
CA MET A 21 -3.29 -2.11 7.79
C MET A 21 -2.45 -2.44 6.55
N VAL A 22 -1.93 -1.41 5.91
CA VAL A 22 -1.02 -1.52 4.75
C VAL A 22 0.45 -1.67 5.18
N ASP A 23 0.71 -1.61 6.49
CA ASP A 23 2.00 -1.90 7.14
C ASP A 23 2.12 -3.41 7.45
N VAL A 24 1.92 -4.22 6.42
CA VAL A 24 2.07 -5.67 6.53
C VAL A 24 3.37 -6.04 5.83
N ALA A 25 4.41 -6.30 6.61
CA ALA A 25 5.57 -7.03 6.14
C ALA A 25 5.12 -8.47 5.85
N VAL A 26 5.26 -8.91 4.59
CA VAL A 26 4.89 -10.27 4.21
C VAL A 26 5.96 -11.23 4.72
N THR A 27 5.72 -11.77 5.91
CA THR A 27 6.61 -12.75 6.57
C THR A 27 6.14 -14.19 6.42
N ASN A 28 4.88 -14.42 6.00
CA ASN A 28 4.29 -15.75 5.87
C ASN A 28 3.36 -15.83 4.64
N ASN A 29 3.17 -17.02 4.08
CA ASN A 29 2.34 -17.27 2.88
C ASN A 29 0.91 -16.72 3.03
N LYS A 30 0.32 -16.78 4.23
CA LYS A 30 -1.00 -16.20 4.51
C LYS A 30 -1.02 -14.67 4.34
N LEU A 31 0.05 -14.00 4.76
CA LEU A 31 0.19 -12.55 4.59
C LEU A 31 0.52 -12.19 3.14
N HIS A 32 1.21 -13.07 2.42
CA HIS A 32 1.50 -12.90 1.00
C HIS A 32 0.21 -12.90 0.17
N ASP A 33 -0.64 -13.91 0.34
CA ASP A 33 -1.93 -13.95 -0.36
C ASP A 33 -2.83 -12.77 0.03
N ARG A 34 -2.77 -12.32 1.29
CA ARG A 34 -3.49 -11.12 1.72
C ARG A 34 -2.97 -9.86 1.01
N ALA A 35 -1.65 -9.71 0.92
CA ALA A 35 -1.00 -8.59 0.23
C ALA A 35 -1.38 -8.57 -1.26
N LEU A 36 -1.32 -9.72 -1.93
CA LEU A 36 -1.74 -9.85 -3.33
C LEU A 36 -3.20 -9.44 -3.54
N ARG A 37 -4.12 -9.91 -2.70
CA ARG A 37 -5.54 -9.52 -2.80
C ARG A 37 -5.73 -8.01 -2.63
N ILE A 38 -5.02 -7.39 -1.69
CA ILE A 38 -5.09 -5.93 -1.48
C ILE A 38 -4.58 -5.18 -2.72
N LEU A 39 -3.46 -5.64 -3.30
CA LEU A 39 -2.94 -5.05 -4.53
C LEU A 39 -3.93 -5.20 -5.68
N GLN A 40 -4.48 -6.40 -5.90
CA GLN A 40 -5.48 -6.63 -6.94
C GLN A 40 -6.73 -5.75 -6.77
N GLU A 41 -7.24 -5.61 -5.54
CA GLU A 41 -8.39 -4.76 -5.24
C GLU A 41 -8.13 -3.27 -5.54
N LEU A 42 -6.88 -2.80 -5.42
CA LEU A 42 -6.51 -1.38 -5.52
C LEU A 42 -5.88 -0.97 -6.85
N THR A 43 -5.26 -1.90 -7.56
CA THR A 43 -4.57 -1.66 -8.84
C THR A 43 -5.24 -2.35 -10.03
N SER A 44 -6.23 -3.21 -9.78
CA SER A 44 -6.91 -4.02 -10.81
C SER A 44 -5.95 -4.86 -11.67
N LEU A 45 -4.74 -5.14 -11.16
CA LEU A 45 -3.72 -5.94 -11.83
C LEU A 45 -3.99 -7.45 -11.67
N SER A 46 -3.38 -8.25 -12.54
CA SER A 46 -3.42 -9.71 -12.42
C SER A 46 -2.63 -10.17 -11.19
N ARG A 47 -2.87 -11.41 -10.71
CA ARG A 47 -2.12 -11.97 -9.57
C ARG A 47 -0.61 -11.99 -9.83
N GLN A 48 -0.22 -12.29 -11.06
CA GLN A 48 1.19 -12.33 -11.48
C GLN A 48 1.82 -10.94 -11.41
N GLU A 49 1.15 -9.93 -11.96
CA GLU A 49 1.58 -8.54 -11.92
C GLU A 49 1.68 -8.02 -10.47
N CYS A 50 0.67 -8.30 -9.65
CA CYS A 50 0.70 -7.95 -8.22
C CYS A 50 1.86 -8.62 -7.48
N SER A 51 2.16 -9.88 -7.79
CA SER A 51 3.28 -10.60 -7.18
C SER A 51 4.61 -10.01 -7.58
N HIS A 52 4.77 -9.66 -8.86
CA HIS A 52 5.97 -9.01 -9.35
C HIS A 52 6.17 -7.63 -8.72
N LEU A 53 5.10 -6.84 -8.60
CA LEU A 53 5.12 -5.54 -7.93
C LEU A 53 5.43 -5.66 -6.42
N LEU A 54 4.86 -6.67 -5.75
CA LEU A 54 5.10 -6.94 -4.34
C LEU A 54 6.55 -7.35 -4.08
N GLU A 55 7.15 -8.17 -4.94
CA GLU A 55 8.57 -8.53 -4.83
C GLU A 55 9.49 -7.33 -5.13
N ARG A 56 9.17 -6.52 -6.16
CA ARG A 56 9.94 -5.29 -6.48
C ARG A 56 9.92 -4.26 -5.34
N SER A 57 8.82 -4.18 -4.60
CA SER A 57 8.69 -3.33 -3.42
C SER A 57 9.28 -3.92 -2.14
N GLY A 58 9.96 -5.07 -2.22
CA GLY A 58 10.55 -5.72 -1.05
C GLY A 58 9.49 -6.21 -0.06
N ARG A 59 8.37 -6.74 -0.57
CA ARG A 59 7.27 -7.33 0.21
C ARG A 59 6.51 -6.33 1.07
N GLN A 60 6.43 -5.09 0.61
CA GLN A 60 5.70 -4.01 1.26
C GLN A 60 4.54 -3.52 0.38
N VAL A 61 3.31 -3.79 0.79
CA VAL A 61 2.10 -3.40 0.04
C VAL A 61 2.01 -1.89 -0.17
N LYS A 62 2.36 -1.12 0.89
CA LYS A 62 2.38 0.34 0.85
C LYS A 62 3.31 0.84 -0.26
N LEU A 63 4.54 0.35 -0.28
CA LEU A 63 5.53 0.76 -1.27
C LEU A 63 5.15 0.29 -2.69
N ALA A 64 4.63 -0.93 -2.84
CA ALA A 64 4.10 -1.42 -4.11
C ALA A 64 3.04 -0.48 -4.72
N LEU A 65 2.06 -0.05 -3.92
CA LEU A 65 1.02 0.87 -4.38
C LEU A 65 1.58 2.23 -4.78
N LEU A 66 2.51 2.76 -3.98
CA LEU A 66 3.17 4.03 -4.30
C LEU A 66 3.92 3.92 -5.63
N MET A 67 4.75 2.89 -5.78
CA MET A 67 5.51 2.64 -7.02
C MET A 67 4.57 2.50 -8.24
N HIS A 68 3.43 1.82 -8.08
CA HIS A 68 2.46 1.66 -9.17
C HIS A 68 1.78 2.97 -9.57
N TRP A 69 1.35 3.79 -8.60
CA TRP A 69 0.64 5.05 -8.90
C TRP A 69 1.55 6.20 -9.31
N THR A 70 2.78 6.23 -8.81
CA THR A 70 3.75 7.31 -9.08
C THR A 70 4.77 6.94 -10.16
N GLY A 71 4.90 5.65 -10.49
CA GLY A 71 5.93 5.15 -11.40
C GLY A 71 7.34 5.14 -10.80
N LEU A 72 7.48 5.46 -9.52
CA LEU A 72 8.78 5.55 -8.85
C LEU A 72 9.42 4.19 -8.59
N ASN A 73 10.75 4.19 -8.46
CA ASN A 73 11.49 3.02 -8.02
C ASN A 73 11.32 2.77 -6.51
N ARG A 74 11.74 1.58 -6.07
CA ARG A 74 11.70 1.20 -4.65
C ARG A 74 12.37 2.23 -3.74
N GLN A 75 13.59 2.65 -4.10
CA GLN A 75 14.38 3.60 -3.30
C GLN A 75 13.72 4.97 -3.24
N GLU A 76 13.24 5.47 -4.38
CA GLU A 76 12.53 6.75 -4.46
C GLU A 76 11.24 6.71 -3.67
N GLY A 77 10.48 5.62 -3.76
CA GLY A 77 9.27 5.41 -2.99
C GLY A 77 9.53 5.31 -1.47
N GLU A 78 10.59 4.63 -1.04
CA GLU A 78 10.99 4.56 0.37
C GLU A 78 11.41 5.95 0.88
N TYR A 79 12.21 6.68 0.10
CA TYR A 79 12.59 8.04 0.42
C TYR A 79 11.37 8.94 0.57
N LEU A 80 10.44 8.88 -0.40
CA LEU A 80 9.26 9.73 -0.41
C LEU A 80 8.30 9.37 0.73
N LEU A 81 8.12 8.08 1.04
CA LEU A 81 7.42 7.66 2.25
C LEU A 81 8.09 8.18 3.52
N SER A 82 9.42 8.18 3.60
CA SER A 82 10.14 8.72 4.77
C SER A 82 9.91 10.23 4.94
N GLN A 83 9.92 10.99 3.83
CA GLN A 83 9.67 12.43 3.82
C GLN A 83 8.26 12.78 4.33
N TYR A 84 7.26 11.96 3.95
CA TYR A 84 5.87 12.16 4.34
C TYR A 84 5.43 11.31 5.55
N GLN A 85 6.36 10.91 6.42
CA GLN A 85 6.07 10.15 7.66
C GLN A 85 5.24 8.86 7.44
N GLY A 86 5.44 8.19 6.31
CA GLY A 86 4.74 6.98 5.92
C GLY A 86 3.32 7.19 5.39
N SER A 87 2.95 8.44 5.08
CA SER A 87 1.65 8.83 4.51
C SER A 87 1.61 8.61 2.99
N LEU A 88 0.85 7.60 2.54
CA LEU A 88 0.64 7.34 1.11
C LEU A 88 -0.04 8.49 0.38
N ARG A 89 -1.02 9.13 1.00
CA ARG A 89 -1.80 10.19 0.35
C ARG A 89 -0.96 11.42 0.06
N ALA A 90 -0.14 11.84 1.03
CA ALA A 90 0.76 12.97 0.86
C ALA A 90 1.85 12.63 -0.18
N ALA A 91 2.38 11.40 -0.12
CA ALA A 91 3.34 10.90 -1.09
C ALA A 91 2.81 10.95 -2.53
N VAL A 92 1.66 10.34 -2.79
CA VAL A 92 1.01 10.33 -4.13
C VAL A 92 0.61 11.74 -4.56
N GLY A 93 0.13 12.57 -3.63
CA GLY A 93 -0.25 13.96 -3.92
C GLY A 93 0.93 14.84 -4.32
N SER A 94 2.14 14.54 -3.84
CA SER A 94 3.34 15.29 -4.19
C SER A 94 3.93 14.94 -5.57
N CYS A 95 3.55 13.79 -6.13
CA CYS A 95 3.97 13.35 -7.45
C CYS A 95 2.98 13.73 -8.57
N LYS A 96 1.85 14.37 -8.22
CA LYS A 96 0.90 14.93 -9.20
C LYS A 96 1.24 16.37 -9.51
#